data_AF-A0A239PCI4-F1
#
_entry.id   AF-A0A239PCI4-F1
#
_cell.length_a   1.000
_cell.length_b   1.000
_cell.length_c   1.000
_cell.angle_alpha   90.00
_cell.angle_beta   90.00
_cell.angle_gamma   90.00
#
_symmetry.space_group_name_H-M   'P 1'
#
loop_
_entity.id
_entity.type
_entity.pdbx_description
1 polymer ?
#
loop_
_entity_poly.entity_id
_entity_poly.type
_entity_poly.pdbx_seq_one_letter_code
_entity_poly.pdbx_strand_id
1 'polypeptide(L)'
;MLAPEEIRDALERRSRTLGEALATLDAEMSAETGHGLPRITMLEAEYLRAVTAAELQWLRSVIDDLRSGNLTWSAADLLAFAEAPE
;
A
#
# COMPACT_ATOMS: atom_id res chain seq x y z
N MET A 1 -19.18 -6.40 7.35
CA MET A 1 -17.94 -5.63 7.12
C MET A 1 -16.92 -6.05 8.16
N LEU A 2 -15.63 -6.08 7.81
CA LEU A 2 -14.56 -6.33 8.78
C LEU A 2 -14.48 -5.19 9.81
N ALA A 3 -14.17 -5.53 11.05
CA ALA A 3 -13.86 -4.55 12.09
C ALA A 3 -12.56 -3.80 11.74
N PRO A 4 -12.35 -2.57 12.27
CA PRO A 4 -11.13 -1.80 12.05
C PRO A 4 -9.83 -2.58 12.31
N GLU A 5 -9.83 -3.40 13.36
CA GLU A 5 -8.71 -4.28 13.72
C GLU A 5 -8.43 -5.35 12.65
N GLU A 6 -9.46 -6.01 12.14
CA GLU A 6 -9.33 -7.04 11.10
C GLU A 6 -8.84 -6.44 9.76
N ILE A 7 -9.31 -5.22 9.42
CA ILE A 7 -8.81 -4.49 8.25
C ILE A 7 -7.34 -4.11 8.46
N ARG A 8 -6.97 -3.57 9.62
CA ARG A 8 -5.58 -3.22 9.93
C ARG A 8 -4.66 -4.42 9.70
N ASP A 9 -5.00 -5.58 10.25
CA ASP A 9 -4.17 -6.78 10.15
C ASP A 9 -4.03 -7.27 8.69
N ALA A 10 -5.06 -7.09 7.86
CA ALA A 10 -4.98 -7.37 6.43
C ALA A 10 -4.08 -6.37 5.68
N LEU A 11 -4.20 -5.08 5.99
CA LEU A 11 -3.37 -4.02 5.39
C LEU A 11 -1.91 -4.14 5.82
N GLU A 12 -1.62 -4.53 7.05
CA GLU A 12 -0.25 -4.79 7.52
C GLU A 12 0.41 -5.94 6.77
N ARG A 13 -0.32 -7.02 6.50
CA ARG A 13 0.18 -8.12 5.65
C ARG A 13 0.48 -7.64 4.24
N ARG A 14 -0.44 -6.87 3.63
CA ARG A 14 -0.22 -6.28 2.30
C ARG A 14 0.99 -5.36 2.27
N SER A 15 1.13 -4.48 3.27
CA SER A 15 2.26 -3.55 3.42
C SER A 15 3.60 -4.29 3.46
N ARG A 16 3.66 -5.44 4.15
CA ARG A 16 4.85 -6.29 4.17
C ARG A 16 5.18 -6.85 2.78
N THR A 17 4.19 -7.43 2.10
CA THR A 17 4.37 -7.99 0.74
C THR A 17 4.84 -6.92 -0.25
N LEU A 18 4.27 -5.71 -0.21
CA LEU A 18 4.72 -4.61 -1.07
C LEU A 18 6.13 -4.13 -0.70
N GLY A 19 6.50 -4.14 0.57
CA GLY A 19 7.86 -3.83 1.01
C GLY A 19 8.89 -4.81 0.45
N GLU A 20 8.58 -6.12 0.46
CA GLU A 20 9.41 -7.16 -0.13
C GLU A 20 9.52 -7.03 -1.66
N ALA A 21 8.39 -6.75 -2.33
CA ALA A 21 8.36 -6.51 -3.77
C ALA A 21 9.19 -5.28 -4.16
N LEU A 22 9.06 -4.18 -3.43
CA LEU A 22 9.83 -2.96 -3.66
C LEU A 22 11.33 -3.19 -3.49
N ALA A 23 11.74 -3.92 -2.45
CA ALA A 23 13.14 -4.27 -2.22
C ALA A 23 13.71 -5.14 -3.36
N THR A 24 12.90 -6.04 -3.91
CA THR A 24 13.28 -6.87 -5.07
C THR A 24 13.50 -6.00 -6.31
N LEU A 25 12.54 -5.10 -6.62
CA LEU A 25 12.65 -4.17 -7.75
C LEU A 25 13.87 -3.25 -7.63
N ASP A 26 14.16 -2.73 -6.43
CA ASP A 26 15.34 -1.90 -6.17
C ASP A 26 16.66 -2.67 -6.42
N ALA A 27 16.71 -3.95 -6.05
CA ALA A 27 17.87 -4.80 -6.27
C ALA A 27 18.10 -5.13 -7.75
N GLU A 28 17.05 -5.50 -8.48
CA GLU A 28 17.09 -5.78 -9.92
C GLU A 28 17.57 -4.56 -10.71
N MET A 29 16.98 -3.39 -10.43
CA MET A 29 17.29 -2.14 -11.10
C MET A 29 18.74 -1.67 -10.83
N SER A 30 19.23 -1.91 -9.60
CA SER A 30 20.64 -1.65 -9.25
C SER A 30 21.60 -2.58 -10.00
N ALA A 31 21.24 -3.85 -10.17
CA ALA A 31 22.02 -4.80 -10.94
C ALA A 31 22.09 -4.39 -12.41
N GLU A 32 20.96 -4.06 -13.05
CA GLU A 32 20.91 -3.65 -14.46
C GLU A 32 21.70 -2.37 -14.75
N THR A 33 21.65 -1.40 -13.85
CA THR A 33 22.48 -0.18 -13.93
C THR A 33 23.97 -0.53 -13.93
N GLY A 34 24.38 -1.51 -13.12
CA GLY A 34 25.76 -2.00 -13.06
C GLY A 34 26.25 -2.68 -14.36
N HIS A 35 25.32 -3.18 -15.18
CA HIS A 35 25.62 -3.77 -16.49
C HIS A 35 25.66 -2.72 -17.62
N GLY A 36 25.37 -1.45 -17.33
CA GLY A 36 25.40 -0.36 -18.31
C GLY A 36 24.27 -0.42 -19.35
N LEU A 37 23.14 -1.04 -19.01
CA LEU A 37 22.00 -1.13 -19.91
C LEU A 37 21.37 0.26 -20.17
N PRO A 38 20.86 0.53 -21.39
CA PRO A 38 20.15 1.77 -21.67
C PRO A 38 18.84 1.87 -20.84
N ARG A 39 18.56 3.04 -20.26
CA ARG A 39 17.37 3.31 -19.42
C ARG A 39 16.04 2.78 -19.98
N ILE A 40 15.87 2.80 -21.30
CA ILE A 40 14.63 2.33 -21.94
C ILE A 40 14.30 0.86 -21.61
N THR A 41 15.29 0.01 -21.31
CA THR A 41 15.06 -1.38 -20.90
C THR A 41 14.49 -1.48 -19.49
N MET A 42 14.68 -0.44 -18.68
CA MET A 42 14.32 -0.39 -17.26
C MET A 42 13.02 0.39 -17.00
N LEU A 43 12.43 1.02 -18.03
CA LEU A 43 11.32 1.96 -17.85
C LEU A 43 10.09 1.32 -17.18
N GLU A 44 9.81 0.05 -17.50
CA GLU A 44 8.74 -0.71 -16.84
C GLU A 44 9.05 -0.93 -15.35
N ALA A 45 10.28 -1.33 -15.01
CA ALA A 45 10.72 -1.50 -13.63
C ALA A 45 10.70 -0.18 -12.85
N GLU A 46 11.11 0.94 -13.47
CA GLU A 46 11.00 2.29 -12.89
C GLU A 46 9.54 2.63 -12.55
N TYR A 47 8.61 2.36 -13.49
CA TYR A 47 7.18 2.59 -13.29
C TYR A 47 6.61 1.74 -12.15
N LEU A 48 6.84 0.42 -12.19
CA LEU A 48 6.36 -0.50 -11.15
C LEU A 48 6.88 -0.09 -9.77
N ARG A 49 8.18 0.20 -9.67
CA ARG A 49 8.82 0.65 -8.43
C ARG A 49 8.18 1.95 -7.91
N ALA A 50 7.90 2.91 -8.79
CA ALA A 50 7.25 4.16 -8.40
C ALA A 50 5.83 3.94 -7.85
N VAL A 51 5.02 3.12 -8.53
CA VAL A 51 3.65 2.80 -8.10
C VAL A 51 3.64 2.01 -6.79
N THR A 52 4.48 0.98 -6.67
CA THR A 52 4.60 0.16 -5.46
C THR A 52 5.05 1.00 -4.25
N ALA A 53 6.00 1.91 -4.43
CA ALA A 53 6.44 2.81 -3.37
C ALA A 53 5.31 3.74 -2.91
N ALA A 54 4.56 4.33 -3.84
CA ALA A 54 3.42 5.18 -3.53
C ALA A 54 2.31 4.43 -2.78
N GLU A 55 2.00 3.21 -3.22
CA GLU A 55 1.01 2.36 -2.57
C GLU A 55 1.44 1.99 -1.14
N LEU A 56 2.71 1.61 -0.96
CA LEU A 56 3.25 1.27 0.36
C LEU A 56 3.22 2.48 1.31
N GLN A 57 3.57 3.66 0.82
CA GLN A 57 3.50 4.89 1.61
C GLN A 57 2.06 5.19 2.04
N TRP A 58 1.10 5.08 1.13
CA TRP A 58 -0.31 5.28 1.44
C TRP A 58 -0.82 4.27 2.47
N LEU A 59 -0.51 2.97 2.30
CA LEU A 59 -0.91 1.94 3.25
C LEU A 59 -0.36 2.18 4.66
N ARG A 60 0.89 2.63 4.78
CA ARG A 60 1.49 2.95 6.09
C ARG A 60 0.72 4.08 6.78
N SER A 61 0.37 5.13 6.05
CA SER A 61 -0.47 6.23 6.59
C SER A 61 -1.82 5.72 7.09
N VAL A 62 -2.52 4.89 6.30
CA VAL A 62 -3.83 4.35 6.69
C VAL A 62 -3.70 3.44 7.91
N ILE A 63 -2.67 2.60 7.98
CA ILE A 63 -2.42 1.73 9.14
C ILE A 63 -2.16 2.56 10.39
N ASP A 64 -1.41 3.65 10.28
CA ASP A 64 -1.15 4.56 11.41
C ASP A 64 -2.43 5.26 11.87
N ASP A 65 -3.30 5.68 10.95
CA ASP A 65 -4.61 6.24 11.28
C ASP A 65 -5.52 5.21 11.98
N LEU A 66 -5.49 3.95 11.54
CA LEU A 66 -6.22 2.84 12.19
C LEU A 66 -5.67 2.57 13.59
N ARG A 67 -4.34 2.53 13.77
CA ARG A 67 -3.69 2.27 15.07
C ARG A 67 -3.92 3.39 16.08
N SER A 68 -3.90 4.64 15.62
CA SER A 68 -4.14 5.81 16.48
C SER A 68 -5.62 6.01 16.80
N GLY A 69 -6.52 5.32 16.11
CA GLY A 69 -7.96 5.49 16.24
C GLY A 69 -8.49 6.73 15.50
N ASN A 70 -7.64 7.44 14.74
CA ASN A 70 -8.06 8.55 13.88
C ASN A 70 -8.99 8.08 12.76
N LEU A 71 -8.81 6.83 12.31
CA LEU A 71 -9.69 6.16 11.38
C LEU A 71 -10.37 4.99 12.10
N THR A 72 -11.66 5.12 12.35
CA THR A 72 -12.48 4.08 12.97
C THR A 72 -13.90 4.14 12.42
N TRP A 73 -14.63 3.04 12.54
CA TRP A 73 -16.03 2.96 12.16
C TRP A 73 -16.72 1.84 12.94
N SER A 74 -18.04 1.96 13.09
CA SER A 74 -18.90 0.84 13.46
C SER A 74 -19.79 0.47 12.28
N ALA A 75 -20.09 -0.82 12.12
CA ALA A 75 -20.96 -1.28 11.04
C ALA A 75 -22.38 -0.67 11.17
N ALA A 76 -22.84 -0.42 12.40
CA ALA A 76 -24.13 0.21 12.66
C ALA A 76 -24.17 1.66 12.19
N ASP A 77 -23.13 2.46 12.49
CA ASP A 77 -23.08 3.87 12.08
C ASP A 77 -23.01 4.01 10.55
N LEU A 78 -22.24 3.14 9.89
CA LEU A 78 -22.15 3.13 8.43
C LEU A 78 -23.48 2.73 7.76
N LEU A 79 -24.18 1.75 8.32
CA LEU A 79 -25.51 1.35 7.83
C LEU A 79 -26.54 2.46 8.06
N ALA A 80 -26.55 3.08 9.24
CA ALA A 80 -27.43 4.20 9.55
C ALA A 80 -27.18 5.40 8.61
N PHE A 81 -25.92 5.69 8.26
CA PHE A 81 -25.59 6.71 7.27
C PHE A 81 -26.12 6.37 5.88
N ALA A 82 -26.04 5.11 5.45
CA ALA A 82 -26.54 4.67 4.14
C ALA A 82 -28.07 4.66 4.04
N GLU A 83 -28.78 4.51 5.17
CA GLU A 83 -30.24 4.49 5.26
C GLU A 83 -30.87 5.88 5.45
N ALA A 84 -30.07 6.92 5.76
CA ALA A 84 -30.55 8.28 5.90
C ALA A 84 -30.96 8.86 4.52
N PRO A 85 -32.21 9.32 4.34
CA PRO A 85 -32.61 10.00 3.10
C PRO A 85 -31.90 11.37 2.99
N GLU A 86 -31.58 11.77 1.76
CA GLU A 86 -31.01 13.09 1.43
C GLU A 86 -31.84 14.27 1.98
#